data_AF-C7P4Y0-F1
#
_entry.id   AF-C7P4Y0-F1
#
_cell.length_a   1.000
_cell.length_b   1.000
_cell.length_c   1.000
_cell.angle_alpha   90.00
_cell.angle_beta   90.00
_cell.angle_gamma   90.00
#
_symmetry.space_group_name_H-M   'P 1'
#
loop_
_entity.id
_entity.type
_entity.pdbx_description
1 polymer ?
#
loop_
_entity_poly.entity_id
_entity_poly.type
_entity_poly.pdbx_seq_one_letter_code
_entity_poly.pdbx_strand_id
1 'polypeptide(L)'
;MSEPTIPDTAPDVEPEMTVDNRGRGCASGIARVQRALEDLPDGAVLVIRSTDRRAKREYPQLAAQTPHELLAIESERGRLLRKEYTTYLEIRRE
;
A
#
# COMPACT_ATOMS: atom_id res chain seq x y z
N MET A 1 21.12 -2.88 12.39
CA MET A 1 19.88 -2.22 11.96
C MET A 1 19.57 -2.74 10.58
N SER A 2 18.80 -3.81 10.46
CA SER A 2 18.41 -4.33 9.14
C SER A 2 17.31 -3.41 8.61
N GLU A 3 17.61 -2.64 7.57
CA GLU A 3 16.57 -1.96 6.82
C GLU A 3 15.63 -3.04 6.25
N PRO A 4 14.32 -2.99 6.50
CA PRO A 4 13.40 -3.92 5.87
C PRO A 4 13.53 -3.72 4.35
N THR A 5 14.08 -4.72 3.67
CA THR A 5 14.16 -4.72 2.22
C THR A 5 12.75 -4.99 1.73
N ILE A 6 11.96 -3.92 1.56
CA ILE A 6 10.60 -4.03 1.03
C ILE A 6 10.73 -4.58 -0.40
N PRO A 7 10.13 -5.74 -0.71
CA PRO A 7 10.12 -6.29 -2.06
C PRO A 7 9.51 -5.29 -3.05
N ASP A 8 10.10 -5.21 -4.24
CA ASP A 8 9.61 -4.37 -5.34
C ASP A 8 8.75 -5.17 -6.34
N THR A 9 8.40 -6.40 -5.98
CA THR A 9 7.60 -7.34 -6.76
C THR A 9 6.34 -7.73 -5.99
N ALA A 10 5.23 -7.96 -6.69
CA ALA A 10 3.98 -8.40 -6.10
C ALA A 10 4.15 -9.70 -5.30
N PRO A 11 3.55 -9.81 -4.10
CA PRO A 11 3.46 -11.07 -3.38
C PRO A 11 2.52 -12.06 -4.10
N ASP A 12 2.79 -13.37 -3.97
CA ASP A 12 1.91 -14.46 -4.43
C ASP A 12 0.70 -14.63 -3.49
N VAL A 13 -0.09 -13.58 -3.33
CA VAL A 13 -1.30 -13.54 -2.50
C VAL A 13 -2.41 -12.81 -3.24
N GLU A 14 -3.63 -13.35 -3.17
CA GLU A 14 -4.81 -12.69 -3.72
C GLU A 14 -5.24 -11.54 -2.81
N PRO A 15 -5.47 -10.32 -3.34
CA PRO A 15 -5.89 -9.20 -2.52
C PRO A 15 -7.40 -9.21 -2.28
N GLU A 16 -7.81 -9.16 -1.02
CA GLU A 16 -9.20 -9.04 -0.60
C GLU A 16 -9.82 -7.71 -1.02
N MET A 17 -9.01 -6.63 -1.05
CA MET A 17 -9.49 -5.32 -1.46
C MET A 17 -8.43 -4.53 -2.20
N THR A 18 -8.88 -3.74 -3.18
CA THR A 18 -8.04 -2.76 -3.88
C THR A 18 -8.59 -1.33 -3.70
N VAL A 19 -7.74 -0.41 -3.26
CA VAL A 19 -8.02 1.02 -3.16
C VAL A 19 -7.31 1.78 -4.27
N ASP A 20 -8.07 2.40 -5.17
CA ASP A 20 -7.54 3.25 -6.25
C ASP A 20 -7.42 4.73 -5.82
N ASN A 21 -6.19 5.12 -5.49
CA ASN A 21 -5.78 6.47 -5.11
C ASN A 21 -5.04 7.22 -6.23
N ARG A 22 -5.04 6.71 -7.48
CA ARG A 22 -4.40 7.38 -8.61
C ARG A 22 -5.10 8.70 -8.92
N GLY A 23 -4.32 9.76 -9.16
CA GLY A 23 -4.84 11.09 -9.50
C GLY A 23 -5.62 11.82 -8.38
N ARG A 24 -5.68 11.27 -7.15
CA ARG A 24 -6.35 11.90 -6.01
C ARG A 24 -5.37 12.71 -5.15
N GLY A 25 -5.86 13.73 -4.47
CA GLY A 25 -5.07 14.51 -3.51
C GLY A 25 -4.74 13.72 -2.24
N CYS A 26 -3.49 13.81 -1.77
CA CYS A 26 -2.88 13.08 -0.63
C CYS A 26 -3.85 12.84 0.55
N ALA A 27 -4.51 13.89 1.04
CA ALA A 27 -5.36 13.81 2.24
C ALA A 27 -6.63 12.96 2.06
N SER A 28 -7.26 13.02 0.88
CA SER A 28 -8.45 12.21 0.60
C SER A 28 -8.10 10.73 0.35
N GLY A 29 -6.90 10.48 -0.19
CA GLY A 29 -6.43 9.13 -0.47
C GLY A 29 -6.11 8.34 0.80
N ILE A 30 -5.43 8.97 1.76
CA ILE A 30 -5.01 8.28 2.99
C ILE A 30 -6.20 7.88 3.87
N ALA A 31 -7.23 8.73 3.99
CA ALA A 31 -8.42 8.43 4.78
C ALA A 31 -9.17 7.18 4.26
N ARG A 32 -9.18 6.97 2.94
CA ARG A 32 -9.78 5.78 2.33
C ARG A 32 -8.97 4.51 2.62
N VAL A 33 -7.64 4.63 2.63
CA VAL A 33 -6.76 3.52 2.99
C VAL A 33 -6.98 3.15 4.45
N GLN A 34 -6.97 4.13 5.37
CA GLN A 34 -7.22 3.90 6.79
C GLN A 34 -8.56 3.21 7.05
N ARG A 35 -9.63 3.67 6.38
CA ARG A 35 -10.93 3.00 6.47
C ARG A 35 -10.89 1.55 5.97
N ALA A 36 -10.20 1.29 4.85
CA ALA A 36 -10.06 -0.07 4.33
C ALA A 36 -9.27 -0.97 5.29
N LEU A 37 -8.25 -0.43 5.97
CA LEU A 37 -7.49 -1.15 6.99
C LEU A 37 -8.37 -1.54 8.20
N GLU A 38 -9.31 -0.68 8.60
CA GLU A 38 -10.27 -0.95 9.69
C GLU A 38 -11.35 -1.98 9.29
N ASP A 39 -11.82 -1.92 8.04
CA ASP A 39 -12.92 -2.76 7.55
C ASP A 39 -12.49 -4.22 7.26
N LEU A 40 -11.20 -4.47 7.02
CA LEU A 40 -10.68 -5.78 6.63
C LEU A 40 -10.39 -6.70 7.83
N PRO A 41 -10.56 -8.03 7.67
CA PRO A 41 -10.22 -9.01 8.70
C PRO A 41 -8.71 -9.21 8.83
N ASP A 42 -8.27 -9.78 9.95
CA ASP A 42 -6.87 -10.18 10.15
C ASP A 42 -6.44 -11.20 9.07
N GLY A 43 -5.21 -11.05 8.57
CA GLY A 43 -4.66 -11.83 7.47
C GLY A 43 -5.11 -11.41 6.07
N ALA A 44 -6.06 -10.47 5.93
CA ALA A 44 -6.45 -9.95 4.62
C ALA A 44 -5.35 -9.07 4.01
N VAL A 45 -5.28 -9.03 2.68
CA VAL A 45 -4.35 -8.19 1.93
C VAL A 45 -5.08 -7.03 1.26
N LEU A 46 -4.66 -5.81 1.63
CA LEU A 46 -5.07 -4.57 1.00
C LEU A 46 -4.06 -4.15 -0.06
N VAL A 47 -4.53 -3.95 -1.29
CA VAL A 47 -3.76 -3.36 -2.39
C VAL A 47 -4.12 -1.90 -2.56
N ILE A 48 -3.11 -1.05 -2.69
CA ILE A 48 -3.29 0.39 -2.89
C ILE A 48 -2.57 0.82 -4.16
N ARG A 49 -3.31 1.41 -5.10
CA ARG A 49 -2.75 1.95 -6.35
C ARG A 49 -2.61 3.46 -6.25
N SER A 50 -1.41 3.98 -6.49
CA SER A 50 -1.10 5.40 -6.40
C SER A 50 -0.26 5.87 -7.59
N THR A 51 -0.42 7.14 -7.96
CA THR A 51 0.51 7.83 -8.88
C THR A 51 1.45 8.78 -8.13
N ASP A 52 1.33 8.89 -6.81
CA ASP A 52 2.18 9.73 -5.97
C ASP A 52 3.45 8.98 -5.57
N ARG A 53 4.61 9.61 -5.82
CA ARG A 53 5.92 9.07 -5.42
C ARG A 53 6.08 8.93 -3.92
N ARG A 54 5.31 9.69 -3.13
CA ARG A 54 5.30 9.64 -1.66
C ARG A 54 4.82 8.30 -1.13
N ALA A 55 4.08 7.51 -1.91
CA ALA A 55 3.67 6.15 -1.56
C ALA A 55 4.84 5.29 -1.04
N LYS A 56 6.04 5.44 -1.63
CA LYS A 56 7.26 4.73 -1.22
C LYS A 56 7.79 5.09 0.18
N ARG A 57 7.29 6.17 0.79
CA ARG A 57 7.70 6.63 2.12
C ARG A 57 6.55 6.61 3.11
N GLU A 58 5.36 7.02 2.68
CA GLU A 58 4.16 7.12 3.52
C GLU A 58 3.65 5.75 3.95
N TYR A 59 3.56 4.77 3.03
CA TYR A 59 3.03 3.45 3.41
C TYR A 59 3.97 2.62 4.28
N PRO A 60 5.31 2.62 4.09
CA PRO A 60 6.22 2.04 5.07
C PRO A 60 6.12 2.69 6.45
N GLN A 61 5.95 4.01 6.51
CA GLN A 61 5.75 4.71 7.79
C GLN A 61 4.41 4.34 8.45
N LEU A 62 3.34 4.21 7.65
CA LEU A 62 2.04 3.76 8.12
C LEU A 62 2.13 2.33 8.70
N ALA A 63 2.74 1.40 7.97
CA ALA A 63 2.96 0.03 8.44
C ALA A 63 3.81 0.00 9.72
N ALA A 64 4.82 0.87 9.84
CA ALA A 64 5.64 0.95 11.06
C ALA A 64 4.90 1.57 12.27
N GLN A 65 3.81 2.31 12.05
CA GLN A 65 3.01 2.97 13.09
C GLN A 65 1.70 2.22 13.42
N THR A 66 1.42 1.15 12.70
CA THR A 66 0.22 0.32 12.83
C THR A 66 0.64 -1.14 13.00
N PRO A 67 -0.23 -2.04 13.45
CA PRO A 67 0.10 -3.46 13.49
C PRO A 67 0.27 -4.08 12.09
N HIS A 68 -0.20 -3.43 11.03
CA HIS A 68 -0.21 -3.97 9.67
C HIS A 68 1.19 -4.17 9.08
N GLU A 69 1.33 -5.21 8.26
CA GLU A 69 2.60 -5.60 7.68
C GLU A 69 2.71 -5.16 6.22
N LEU A 70 3.83 -4.52 5.85
CA LEU A 70 4.09 -4.13 4.47
C LEU A 70 4.73 -5.28 3.69
N LEU A 71 3.97 -5.88 2.78
CA LEU A 71 4.41 -7.01 1.98
C LEU A 71 5.28 -6.60 0.79
N ALA A 72 4.89 -5.54 0.06
CA ALA A 72 5.62 -5.07 -1.12
C ALA A 72 5.22 -3.66 -1.56
N ILE A 73 6.11 -3.01 -2.33
CA ILE A 73 5.79 -1.81 -3.10
C ILE A 73 6.36 -1.92 -4.51
N GLU A 74 5.50 -2.22 -5.46
CA GLU A 74 5.86 -2.24 -6.87
C GLU A 74 5.89 -0.82 -7.44
N SER A 75 6.71 -0.63 -8.47
CA SER A 75 6.67 0.62 -9.22
C SER A 75 6.76 0.40 -10.72
N GLU A 76 5.64 0.63 -11.39
CA GLU A 76 5.50 0.40 -12.84
C GLU A 76 5.49 1.72 -13.61
N ARG A 77 6.03 1.70 -14.82
CA ARG A 77 5.96 2.85 -15.73
C ARG A 77 4.70 2.71 -16.58
N GLY A 78 3.67 3.49 -16.26
CA GLY A 78 2.41 3.49 -17.00
C GLY A 78 2.56 4.02 -18.43
N ARG A 79 1.60 3.68 -19.29
CA ARG A 79 1.59 4.04 -20.73
C ARG A 79 1.66 5.55 -21.02
N LEU A 80 1.29 6.40 -20.07
CA LEU A 80 1.22 7.86 -20.18
C LEU A 80 2.37 8.61 -19.46
N LEU A 81 3.56 8.01 -19.33
CA LEU A 81 4.73 8.57 -18.62
C LEU A 81 4.56 8.78 -17.11
N ARG A 82 3.39 8.49 -16.53
CA ARG A 82 3.19 8.51 -15.08
C ARG A 82 3.65 7.19 -14.47
N LYS A 83 4.42 7.29 -13.40
CA LYS A 83 4.84 6.14 -12.60
C LYS A 83 3.70 5.77 -11.66
N GLU A 84 3.29 4.52 -11.69
CA GLU A 84 2.30 3.94 -10.79
C GLU A 84 3.03 3.17 -9.69
N TYR A 85 2.46 3.19 -8.50
CA TYR A 85 2.96 2.51 -7.32
C TYR A 85 1.85 1.62 -6.79
N THR A 86 2.14 0.35 -6.63
CA THR A 86 1.21 -0.63 -6.06
C THR A 86 1.77 -1.09 -4.73
N THR A 87 1.04 -0.81 -3.66
CA THR A 87 1.44 -1.16 -2.29
C THR A 87 0.56 -2.28 -1.77
N TYR A 88 1.17 -3.24 -1.10
CA TYR A 88 0.52 -4.42 -0.52
C TYR A 88 0.68 -4.39 0.99
N LEU A 89 -0.42 -4.31 1.73
CA LEU A 89 -0.44 -4.34 3.19
C LEU A 89 -1.24 -5.56 3.65
N GLU A 90 -0.66 -6.38 4.52
CA GLU A 90 -1.38 -7.42 5.25
C GLU A 90 -1.94 -6.83 6.55
N ILE A 91 -3.22 -7.06 6.79
CA ILE A 91 -3.90 -6.64 8.01
C ILE A 91 -3.45 -7.55 9.14
N ARG A 92 -2.78 -6.98 10.13
CA ARG A 92 -2.64 -7.59 11.47
C ARG A 92 -3.48 -6.83 12.48
N ARG A 93 -4.04 -7.54 13.45
CA ARG A 93 -4.67 -6.98 14.65
C ARG A 93 -3.79 -7.30 15.87
N GLU A 94 -3.73 -6.37 16.84
CA GLU A 94 -3.14 -6.61 18.16
C GLU A 94 -3.98 -7.57 19.01
#